data_AF-A0A534IKV5-F1
#
_entry.id   AF-A0A534IKV5-F1
#
_cell.length_a   1.000
_cell.length_b   1.000
_cell.length_c   1.000
_cell.angle_alpha   90.00
_cell.angle_beta   90.00
_cell.angle_gamma   90.00
#
_symmetry.space_group_name_H-M   'P 1'
#
loop_
_entity.id
_entity.type
_entity.pdbx_description
1 polymer ?
#
loop_
_entity_poly.entity_id
_entity_poly.type
_entity_poly.pdbx_seq_one_letter_code
_entity_poly.pdbx_strand_id
1 'polypeptide(L)'
;MTGTVSEPPIVPILGAATALFLSILIVSAIGRQATKKSFQKRAFLVSVLLLISAIVLNILLTIFLQPSAGSDLAAAASLLILSKKVQGTFDLLFSVTIGMFVLATAKPEIDSRKAFLAHLREEFPNPFLFYVFVQALAIIVVWITQLNVPTPPFPTVTKIEFPLTFLFTTGLAWLTIMVYVPFMLLSYLRRIHARPAVRRDTYMIILGVCGYAVAEFVVEIALPLFAIDGRAPGFVLEMALVGLVAYAVRERGFLEDLLVPQAEAELTTAPTYDIKRGLTYLVLEQSPEHSFEIFRDFVTHGAQGLCITRKAPKVVMEQYGLEKTPILWLSRVATQKNSIRPSPPENVALAVEHFIGVGRESVVLLDGLEYLIAHNDFQSVLALLHDLNENVSLSDSILLIPADSNALNEKEYALLRREVEIIQPPGTTKVSPRVELEVTKAVKKGR
;
A
#
# COMPACT_ATOMS: atom_id res chain seq x y z
N MET A 1 -51.21 -28.71 -24.45
CA MET A 1 -50.24 -27.72 -24.94
C MET A 1 -49.06 -27.75 -24.00
N THR A 2 -47.98 -28.36 -24.47
CA THR A 2 -46.72 -28.56 -23.73
C THR A 2 -46.07 -27.20 -23.49
N GLY A 3 -46.03 -26.78 -22.22
CA GLY A 3 -45.27 -25.61 -21.79
C GLY A 3 -43.79 -25.88 -22.00
N THR A 4 -43.23 -25.35 -23.07
CA THR A 4 -41.78 -25.27 -23.25
C THR A 4 -41.26 -24.34 -22.16
N VAL A 5 -40.66 -24.93 -21.12
CA VAL A 5 -39.78 -24.21 -20.21
C VAL A 5 -38.70 -23.59 -21.09
N SER A 6 -38.73 -22.27 -21.25
CA SER A 6 -37.69 -21.54 -21.97
C SER A 6 -36.36 -21.83 -21.28
N GLU A 7 -35.44 -22.50 -21.98
CA GLU A 7 -34.09 -22.70 -21.46
C GLU A 7 -33.51 -21.34 -21.04
N PRO A 8 -32.92 -21.23 -19.85
CA PRO A 8 -32.37 -19.96 -19.42
C PRO A 8 -31.24 -19.54 -20.37
N PRO A 9 -31.13 -18.25 -20.70
CA PRO A 9 -30.21 -17.80 -21.73
C PRO A 9 -28.76 -18.19 -21.34
N ILE A 10 -28.14 -19.02 -22.19
CA ILE A 10 -26.82 -19.63 -21.94
C ILE A 10 -25.73 -18.57 -21.72
N VAL A 11 -25.82 -17.45 -22.44
CA VAL A 11 -24.83 -16.34 -22.40
C VAL A 11 -24.72 -15.68 -21.01
N PRO A 12 -25.82 -15.19 -20.39
CA PRO A 12 -25.75 -14.61 -19.04
C PRO A 12 -25.37 -15.63 -17.96
N ILE A 13 -25.73 -16.91 -18.09
CA ILE A 13 -25.27 -17.96 -17.15
C ILE A 13 -23.76 -18.16 -17.28
N LEU A 14 -23.23 -18.23 -18.50
CA LEU A 14 -21.80 -18.41 -18.73
C LEU A 14 -21.00 -17.18 -18.27
N GLY A 15 -21.52 -15.97 -18.51
CA GLY A 15 -20.93 -14.73 -18.01
C GLY A 15 -20.90 -14.70 -16.47
N ALA A 16 -22.01 -15.07 -15.83
CA ALA A 16 -22.14 -15.18 -14.39
C ALA A 16 -21.16 -16.18 -13.75
N ALA A 17 -21.08 -17.39 -14.31
CA ALA A 17 -20.15 -18.42 -13.85
C ALA A 17 -18.70 -17.97 -13.99
N THR A 18 -18.37 -17.32 -15.11
CA THR A 18 -17.03 -16.77 -15.35
C THR A 18 -16.67 -15.67 -14.35
N ALA A 19 -17.60 -14.74 -14.10
CA ALA A 19 -17.41 -13.67 -13.13
C ALA A 19 -17.20 -14.21 -11.71
N LEU A 20 -17.99 -15.21 -11.30
CA LEU A 20 -17.87 -15.86 -9.99
C LEU A 20 -16.53 -16.61 -9.85
N PHE A 21 -16.08 -17.29 -10.91
CA PHE A 21 -14.77 -17.94 -10.93
C PHE A 21 -13.61 -16.94 -10.80
N LEU A 22 -13.61 -15.87 -11.62
CA LEU A 22 -12.61 -14.80 -11.56
C LEU A 22 -12.60 -14.13 -10.18
N SER A 23 -13.77 -13.89 -9.61
CA SER A 23 -13.96 -13.33 -8.27
C SER A 23 -13.29 -14.18 -7.18
N ILE A 24 -13.50 -15.50 -7.22
CA ILE A 24 -12.85 -16.44 -6.28
C ILE A 24 -11.34 -16.43 -6.45
N LEU A 25 -10.84 -16.39 -7.68
CA LEU A 25 -9.40 -16.30 -7.95
C LEU A 25 -8.80 -15.02 -7.37
N ILE A 26 -9.45 -13.87 -7.56
CA ILE A 26 -9.01 -12.57 -7.05
C ILE A 26 -8.99 -12.58 -5.51
N VAL A 27 -10.08 -13.03 -4.86
CA VAL A 27 -10.15 -13.10 -3.38
C VAL A 27 -9.10 -14.07 -2.83
N SER A 28 -8.91 -15.23 -3.46
CA SER A 28 -7.90 -16.20 -3.05
C SER A 28 -6.48 -15.63 -3.20
N ALA A 29 -6.20 -14.94 -4.29
CA ALA A 29 -4.91 -14.30 -4.53
C ALA A 29 -4.61 -13.23 -3.48
N ILE A 30 -5.57 -12.34 -3.18
CA ILE A 30 -5.42 -11.30 -2.15
C ILE A 30 -5.31 -11.94 -0.76
N GLY A 31 -6.15 -12.94 -0.47
CA GLY A 31 -6.18 -13.65 0.81
C GLY A 31 -4.85 -14.31 1.15
N ARG A 32 -4.18 -14.92 0.16
CA ARG A 32 -2.87 -15.59 0.31
C ARG A 32 -1.68 -14.61 0.41
N GLN A 33 -1.88 -13.32 0.16
CA GLN A 33 -0.80 -12.34 0.17
C GLN A 33 -0.24 -12.13 1.60
N ALA A 34 1.05 -12.39 1.81
CA ALA A 34 1.73 -12.07 3.06
C ALA A 34 2.09 -10.58 3.13
N THR A 35 1.54 -9.84 4.10
CA THR A 35 1.80 -8.40 4.27
C THR A 35 1.78 -7.99 5.74
N LYS A 36 2.64 -7.02 6.11
CA LYS A 36 2.63 -6.35 7.42
C LYS A 36 1.47 -5.35 7.54
N LYS A 37 0.97 -4.84 6.42
CA LYS A 37 -0.14 -3.87 6.31
C LYS A 37 -1.50 -4.56 6.37
N SER A 38 -1.81 -5.14 7.54
CA SER A 38 -3.00 -5.97 7.72
C SER A 38 -4.31 -5.18 7.58
N PHE A 39 -4.30 -3.88 7.91
CA PHE A 39 -5.47 -3.02 7.80
C PHE A 39 -5.82 -2.69 6.34
N GLN A 40 -4.86 -2.22 5.54
CA GLN A 40 -5.04 -1.92 4.12
C GLN A 40 -5.50 -3.18 3.36
N LYS A 41 -4.87 -4.33 3.63
CA LYS A 41 -5.28 -5.60 3.03
C LYS A 41 -6.72 -5.96 3.37
N ARG A 42 -7.14 -5.79 4.63
CA ARG A 42 -8.53 -6.06 5.05
C ARG A 42 -9.50 -5.10 4.37
N ALA A 43 -9.18 -3.81 4.29
CA ALA A 43 -10.03 -2.82 3.61
C ALA A 43 -10.20 -3.15 2.11
N PHE A 44 -9.10 -3.51 1.45
CA PHE A 44 -9.14 -3.92 0.04
C PHE A 44 -9.94 -5.22 -0.16
N LEU A 45 -9.72 -6.22 0.69
CA LEU A 45 -10.45 -7.49 0.62
C LEU A 45 -11.95 -7.30 0.86
N VAL A 46 -12.34 -6.43 1.80
CA VAL A 46 -13.75 -6.07 2.01
C VAL A 46 -14.32 -5.38 0.77
N SER A 47 -13.56 -4.48 0.14
CA SER A 47 -14.00 -3.81 -1.10
C SER A 47 -14.29 -4.85 -2.18
N VAL A 48 -13.34 -5.75 -2.44
CA VAL A 48 -13.51 -6.83 -3.42
C VAL A 48 -14.71 -7.72 -3.09
N LEU A 49 -14.91 -8.08 -1.81
CA LEU A 49 -16.08 -8.87 -1.41
C LEU A 49 -17.42 -8.15 -1.63
N LEU A 50 -17.49 -6.84 -1.38
CA LEU A 50 -18.70 -6.05 -1.64
C LEU A 50 -19.03 -6.03 -3.13
N LEU A 51 -18.02 -5.85 -3.97
CA LEU A 51 -18.21 -5.86 -5.42
C LEU A 51 -18.66 -7.23 -5.93
N ILE A 52 -18.05 -8.30 -5.45
CA ILE A 52 -18.48 -9.67 -5.76
C ILE A 52 -19.92 -9.88 -5.31
N SER A 53 -20.30 -9.35 -4.16
CA SER A 53 -21.67 -9.43 -3.66
C SER A 53 -22.65 -8.69 -4.59
N ALA A 54 -22.28 -7.51 -5.10
CA ALA A 54 -23.08 -6.76 -6.09
C ALA A 54 -23.36 -7.63 -7.32
N ILE A 55 -22.32 -8.27 -7.83
CA ILE A 55 -22.36 -9.10 -9.05
C ILE A 55 -23.18 -10.36 -8.84
N VAL A 56 -22.87 -11.13 -7.78
CA VAL A 56 -23.60 -12.35 -7.44
C VAL A 56 -25.07 -12.04 -7.24
N LEU A 57 -25.38 -10.94 -6.56
CA LEU A 57 -26.75 -10.55 -6.30
C LEU A 57 -27.45 -10.12 -7.59
N ASN A 58 -26.82 -9.36 -8.48
CA ASN A 58 -27.43 -9.02 -9.78
C ASN A 58 -27.67 -10.27 -10.65
N ILE A 59 -26.72 -11.20 -10.68
CA ILE A 59 -26.87 -12.50 -11.37
C ILE A 59 -28.04 -13.28 -10.80
N LEU A 60 -28.10 -13.45 -9.47
CA LEU A 60 -29.16 -14.20 -8.80
C LEU A 60 -30.52 -13.55 -9.03
N LEU A 61 -30.61 -12.23 -8.94
CA LEU A 61 -31.85 -11.49 -9.21
C LEU A 61 -32.28 -11.65 -10.68
N THR A 62 -31.32 -11.65 -11.62
CA THR A 62 -31.60 -11.83 -13.05
C THR A 62 -32.02 -13.26 -13.39
N ILE A 63 -31.46 -14.28 -12.74
CA ILE A 63 -31.73 -15.71 -13.04
C ILE A 63 -32.98 -16.20 -12.30
N PHE A 64 -33.07 -15.95 -10.98
CA PHE A 64 -34.08 -16.60 -10.13
C PHE A 64 -35.39 -15.85 -10.01
N LEU A 65 -35.40 -14.54 -10.28
CA LEU A 65 -36.63 -13.77 -10.25
C LEU A 65 -37.17 -13.45 -11.64
N GLN A 66 -36.61 -14.07 -12.70
CA GLN A 66 -37.12 -13.89 -14.05
C GLN A 66 -38.64 -14.16 -14.09
N PRO A 67 -39.45 -13.21 -14.58
CA PRO A 67 -40.89 -13.37 -14.60
C PRO A 67 -41.25 -14.58 -15.47
N SER A 68 -42.09 -15.50 -14.96
CA SER A 68 -42.56 -16.67 -15.71
C SER A 68 -43.20 -16.22 -17.02
N ALA A 69 -43.12 -17.02 -18.09
CA ALA A 69 -43.83 -16.73 -19.34
C ALA A 69 -45.34 -16.51 -19.04
N GLY A 70 -45.82 -15.27 -19.21
CA GLY A 70 -47.20 -14.84 -18.88
C GLY A 70 -47.37 -13.97 -17.63
N SER A 71 -46.28 -13.57 -16.98
CA SER A 71 -46.29 -12.66 -15.82
C SER A 71 -46.56 -11.19 -16.20
N ASP A 72 -47.17 -10.48 -15.26
CA ASP A 72 -47.57 -9.08 -15.39
C ASP A 72 -46.34 -8.17 -15.60
N LEU A 73 -46.38 -7.32 -16.64
CA LEU A 73 -45.27 -6.43 -17.03
C LEU A 73 -44.86 -5.50 -15.87
N ALA A 74 -45.82 -5.15 -15.00
CA ALA A 74 -45.58 -4.38 -13.79
C ALA A 74 -44.72 -5.12 -12.76
N ALA A 75 -44.91 -6.44 -12.60
CA ALA A 75 -44.10 -7.26 -11.71
C ALA A 75 -42.66 -7.35 -12.20
N ALA A 76 -42.46 -7.52 -13.52
CA ALA A 76 -41.15 -7.51 -14.15
C ALA A 76 -40.40 -6.18 -13.95
N ALA A 77 -41.08 -5.05 -14.12
CA ALA A 77 -40.52 -3.73 -13.90
C ALA A 77 -40.12 -3.49 -12.42
N SER A 78 -40.99 -3.89 -11.48
CA SER A 78 -40.73 -3.75 -10.04
C SER A 78 -39.48 -4.50 -9.59
N LEU A 79 -39.28 -5.70 -10.14
CA LEU A 79 -38.12 -6.53 -9.86
C LEU A 79 -36.83 -5.96 -10.44
N LEU A 80 -36.88 -5.48 -11.69
CA LEU A 80 -35.74 -4.83 -12.32
C LEU A 80 -35.29 -3.62 -11.50
N ILE A 81 -36.23 -2.80 -11.03
CA ILE A 81 -35.95 -1.65 -10.17
C ILE A 81 -35.28 -2.11 -8.86
N LEU A 82 -35.84 -3.14 -8.20
CA LEU A 82 -35.25 -3.67 -6.96
C LEU A 82 -33.81 -4.14 -7.19
N SER A 83 -33.56 -4.85 -8.29
CA SER A 83 -32.22 -5.33 -8.64
C SER A 83 -31.23 -4.19 -8.85
N LYS A 84 -31.62 -3.12 -9.55
CA LYS A 84 -30.78 -1.93 -9.74
C LYS A 84 -30.50 -1.19 -8.43
N LYS A 85 -31.50 -1.06 -7.54
CA LYS A 85 -31.33 -0.42 -6.23
C LYS A 85 -30.35 -1.19 -5.34
N VAL A 86 -30.50 -2.51 -5.33
CA VAL A 86 -29.65 -3.40 -4.55
C VAL A 86 -28.21 -3.37 -5.06
N GLN A 87 -28.00 -3.54 -6.38
CA GLN A 87 -26.66 -3.44 -6.99
C GLN A 87 -26.01 -2.10 -6.68
N GLY A 88 -26.67 -0.97 -6.99
CA GLY A 88 -26.12 0.35 -6.75
C GLY A 88 -25.79 0.62 -5.27
N THR A 89 -26.48 -0.04 -4.32
CA THR A 89 -26.12 0.03 -2.90
C THR A 89 -24.77 -0.63 -2.63
N PHE A 90 -24.53 -1.83 -3.19
CA PHE A 90 -23.24 -2.50 -3.03
C PHE A 90 -22.10 -1.73 -3.71
N ASP A 91 -22.33 -1.10 -4.86
CA ASP A 91 -21.30 -0.33 -5.57
C ASP A 91 -20.91 0.95 -4.81
N LEU A 92 -21.88 1.61 -4.18
CA LEU A 92 -21.63 2.76 -3.30
C LEU A 92 -20.91 2.34 -2.01
N LEU A 93 -21.26 1.19 -1.42
CA LEU A 93 -20.52 0.63 -0.29
C LEU A 93 -19.09 0.23 -0.67
N PHE A 94 -18.91 -0.39 -1.84
CA PHE A 94 -17.61 -0.68 -2.43
C PHE A 94 -16.77 0.60 -2.54
N SER A 95 -17.38 1.68 -3.05
CA SER A 95 -16.73 2.98 -3.19
C SER A 95 -16.25 3.52 -1.84
N VAL A 96 -17.06 3.42 -0.78
CA VAL A 96 -16.63 3.81 0.58
C VAL A 96 -15.40 3.01 1.03
N THR A 97 -15.41 1.69 0.82
CA THR A 97 -14.30 0.83 1.25
C THR A 97 -13.02 1.01 0.41
N ILE A 98 -13.15 1.31 -0.89
CA ILE A 98 -12.02 1.70 -1.74
C ILE A 98 -11.44 3.04 -1.28
N GLY A 99 -12.28 4.01 -0.92
CA GLY A 99 -11.81 5.29 -0.37
C GLY A 99 -11.00 5.09 0.90
N MET A 100 -11.42 4.17 1.78
CA MET A 100 -10.69 3.81 2.99
C MET A 100 -9.35 3.15 2.67
N PHE A 101 -9.34 2.20 1.72
CA PHE A 101 -8.11 1.56 1.25
C PHE A 101 -7.12 2.59 0.68
N VAL A 102 -7.59 3.51 -0.16
CA VAL A 102 -6.77 4.55 -0.78
C VAL A 102 -6.22 5.52 0.26
N LEU A 103 -7.03 5.93 1.24
CA LEU A 103 -6.57 6.79 2.34
C LEU A 103 -5.48 6.11 3.16
N ALA A 104 -5.72 4.88 3.60
CA ALA A 104 -4.78 4.10 4.39
C ALA A 104 -3.50 3.73 3.62
N THR A 105 -3.57 3.76 2.29
CA THR A 105 -2.42 3.58 1.40
C THR A 105 -1.60 4.87 1.29
N ALA A 106 -2.28 6.01 1.08
CA ALA A 106 -1.63 7.30 0.89
C ALA A 106 -1.06 7.90 2.19
N LYS A 107 -1.53 7.44 3.36
CA LYS A 107 -1.06 7.86 4.69
C LYS A 107 -0.50 6.66 5.46
N PRO A 108 0.83 6.49 5.54
CA PRO A 108 1.47 5.34 6.21
C PRO A 108 1.13 5.21 7.70
N GLU A 109 0.84 6.33 8.36
CA GLU A 109 0.42 6.40 9.77
C GLU A 109 -0.87 5.60 10.07
N ILE A 110 -1.68 5.34 9.04
CA ILE A 110 -2.94 4.60 9.16
C ILE A 110 -2.68 3.11 8.96
N ASP A 111 -2.20 2.46 10.02
CA ASP A 111 -1.85 1.03 10.03
C ASP A 111 -2.92 0.12 10.68
N SER A 112 -3.89 0.74 11.37
CA SER A 112 -4.85 0.07 12.22
C SER A 112 -6.19 0.80 12.25
N ARG A 113 -7.26 0.09 12.67
CA ARG A 113 -8.59 0.70 12.84
C ARG A 113 -8.59 1.87 13.83
N LYS A 114 -7.76 1.78 14.88
CA LYS A 114 -7.63 2.83 15.89
C LYS A 114 -6.96 4.07 15.29
N ALA A 115 -5.84 3.90 14.58
CA ALA A 115 -5.17 4.99 13.89
C ALA A 115 -6.07 5.66 12.84
N PHE A 116 -6.83 4.86 12.09
CA PHE A 116 -7.82 5.39 11.14
C PHE A 116 -8.89 6.25 11.83
N LEU A 117 -9.47 5.79 12.93
CA LEU A 117 -10.48 6.56 13.67
C LEU A 117 -9.90 7.82 14.33
N ALA A 118 -8.66 7.76 14.83
CA ALA A 118 -7.95 8.92 15.36
C ALA A 118 -7.76 9.97 14.26
N HIS A 119 -7.28 9.53 13.09
CA HIS A 119 -7.08 10.37 11.91
C HIS A 119 -8.35 11.13 11.48
N LEU A 120 -9.50 10.44 11.47
CA LEU A 120 -10.78 11.07 11.12
C LEU A 120 -11.23 12.13 12.14
N ARG A 121 -10.81 12.01 13.39
CA ARG A 121 -11.17 12.95 14.45
C ARG A 121 -10.24 14.16 14.50
N GLU A 122 -8.94 13.93 14.30
CA GLU A 122 -7.90 14.95 14.45
C GLU A 122 -7.83 15.90 13.25
N GLU A 123 -7.99 15.40 12.02
CA GLU A 123 -7.95 16.21 10.79
C GLU A 123 -9.35 16.65 10.32
N PHE A 124 -10.19 17.18 11.21
CA PHE A 124 -11.50 17.68 10.79
C PHE A 124 -11.43 19.14 10.30
N PRO A 125 -11.93 19.48 9.09
CA PRO A 125 -12.62 18.63 8.10
C PRO A 125 -11.69 17.80 7.19
N ASN A 126 -12.01 16.51 7.02
CA ASN A 126 -11.22 15.56 6.20
C ASN A 126 -11.89 15.33 4.82
N PRO A 127 -11.15 15.40 3.69
CA PRO A 127 -11.66 15.08 2.36
C PRO A 127 -12.35 13.71 2.25
N PHE A 128 -11.90 12.72 3.03
CA PHE A 128 -12.52 11.40 3.09
C PHE A 128 -13.92 11.42 3.71
N LEU A 129 -14.17 12.26 4.73
CA LEU A 129 -15.50 12.37 5.34
C LEU A 129 -16.50 12.98 4.35
N PHE A 130 -16.09 14.00 3.61
CA PHE A 130 -16.90 14.56 2.52
C PHE A 130 -17.18 13.51 1.43
N TYR A 131 -16.15 12.77 1.02
CA TYR A 131 -16.28 11.66 0.09
C TYR A 131 -17.32 10.63 0.56
N VAL A 132 -17.22 10.13 1.80
CA VAL A 132 -18.17 9.16 2.36
C VAL A 132 -19.58 9.74 2.49
N PHE A 133 -19.70 11.01 2.86
CA PHE A 133 -21.00 11.69 2.94
C PHE A 133 -21.74 11.68 1.59
N VAL A 134 -21.03 11.97 0.50
CA VAL A 134 -21.63 11.92 -0.86
C VAL A 134 -22.09 10.51 -1.21
N GLN A 135 -21.31 9.48 -0.88
CA GLN A 135 -21.71 8.08 -1.13
C GLN A 135 -22.95 7.68 -0.30
N ALA A 136 -22.99 8.05 0.98
CA ALA A 136 -24.13 7.78 1.85
C ALA A 136 -25.40 8.51 1.38
N LEU A 137 -25.27 9.76 0.92
CA LEU A 137 -26.37 10.52 0.33
C LEU A 137 -26.89 9.83 -0.95
N ALA A 138 -26.00 9.36 -1.82
CA ALA A 138 -26.39 8.63 -3.02
C ALA A 138 -27.14 7.33 -2.68
N ILE A 139 -26.74 6.57 -1.65
CA ILE A 139 -27.48 5.36 -1.20
C ILE A 139 -28.91 5.74 -0.82
N ILE A 140 -29.09 6.81 -0.05
CA ILE A 140 -30.41 7.30 0.36
C ILE A 140 -31.25 7.65 -0.89
N VAL A 141 -30.67 8.37 -1.85
CA VAL A 141 -31.39 8.76 -3.08
C VAL A 141 -31.75 7.55 -3.95
N VAL A 142 -30.87 6.54 -4.07
CA VAL A 142 -31.16 5.30 -4.79
C VAL A 142 -32.44 4.64 -4.27
N TRP A 143 -32.64 4.62 -2.95
CA TRP A 143 -33.80 3.97 -2.34
C TRP A 143 -35.07 4.80 -2.40
N ILE A 144 -34.98 6.12 -2.16
CA ILE A 144 -36.15 7.02 -2.12
C ILE A 144 -36.68 7.34 -3.52
N THR A 145 -35.81 7.36 -4.54
CA THR A 145 -36.21 7.70 -5.90
C THR A 145 -37.14 6.64 -6.49
N GLN A 146 -38.26 7.11 -7.05
CA GLN A 146 -39.14 6.30 -7.89
C GLN A 146 -38.63 6.37 -9.34
N LEU A 147 -38.24 5.21 -9.88
CA LEU A 147 -37.77 5.10 -11.26
C LEU A 147 -38.95 4.80 -12.17
N ASN A 148 -39.02 5.52 -13.29
CA ASN A 148 -40.06 5.28 -14.27
C ASN A 148 -39.57 4.25 -15.29
N VAL A 149 -40.39 3.24 -15.56
CA VAL A 149 -40.10 2.19 -16.52
C VAL A 149 -41.21 2.24 -17.57
N PRO A 150 -40.96 2.91 -18.72
CA PRO A 150 -41.97 3.05 -19.76
C PRO A 150 -42.42 1.68 -20.26
N THR A 151 -43.71 1.54 -20.56
CA THR A 151 -44.22 0.34 -21.25
C THR A 151 -43.50 0.20 -22.59
N PRO A 152 -42.76 -0.89 -22.82
CA PRO A 152 -41.93 -1.02 -24.01
C PRO A 152 -42.80 -1.30 -25.26
N PRO A 153 -42.39 -0.85 -26.45
CA PRO A 153 -43.01 -1.24 -27.71
C PRO A 153 -42.71 -2.70 -28.12
N PHE A 154 -41.83 -3.40 -27.39
CA PHE A 154 -41.36 -4.76 -27.61
C PHE A 154 -41.36 -5.56 -26.28
N PRO A 155 -41.32 -6.90 -26.27
CA PRO A 155 -41.59 -7.72 -25.07
C PRO A 155 -40.50 -7.71 -23.98
N THR A 156 -39.52 -6.79 -24.04
CA THR A 156 -38.43 -6.68 -23.07
C THR A 156 -38.39 -5.32 -22.42
N VAL A 157 -38.45 -5.31 -21.09
CA VAL A 157 -38.33 -4.09 -20.27
C VAL A 157 -36.84 -3.72 -20.16
N THR A 158 -36.36 -2.87 -21.07
CA THR A 158 -34.94 -2.45 -21.09
C THR A 158 -34.72 -0.94 -20.91
N LYS A 159 -35.77 -0.13 -21.03
CA LYS A 159 -35.68 1.32 -20.86
C LYS A 159 -35.99 1.72 -19.41
N ILE A 160 -35.09 2.50 -18.80
CA ILE A 160 -35.30 3.09 -17.48
C ILE A 160 -35.10 4.60 -17.60
N GLU A 161 -36.06 5.37 -17.07
CA GLU A 161 -35.96 6.82 -16.99
C GLU A 161 -35.54 7.23 -15.59
N PHE A 162 -34.44 7.96 -15.51
CA PHE A 162 -33.84 8.40 -14.27
C PHE A 162 -34.20 9.87 -13.99
N PRO A 163 -34.80 10.18 -12.84
CA PRO A 163 -35.03 11.57 -12.42
C PRO A 163 -33.71 12.36 -12.30
N LEU A 164 -33.77 13.68 -12.53
CA LEU A 164 -32.60 14.55 -12.44
C LEU A 164 -31.91 14.50 -11.08
N THR A 165 -32.67 14.37 -9.99
CA THR A 165 -32.13 14.24 -8.63
C THR A 165 -31.30 12.98 -8.46
N PHE A 166 -31.73 11.87 -9.06
CA PHE A 166 -30.99 10.61 -9.07
C PHE A 166 -29.70 10.77 -9.88
N LEU A 167 -29.80 11.24 -11.13
CA LEU A 167 -28.65 11.42 -12.01
C LEU A 167 -27.60 12.37 -11.41
N PHE A 168 -28.04 13.46 -10.79
CA PHE A 168 -27.15 14.43 -10.15
C PHE A 168 -26.41 13.82 -8.97
N THR A 169 -27.12 13.11 -8.08
CA THR A 169 -26.51 12.58 -6.84
C THR A 169 -25.63 11.35 -7.10
N THR A 170 -26.04 10.43 -7.97
CA THR A 170 -25.20 9.29 -8.37
C THR A 170 -24.04 9.74 -9.25
N GLY A 171 -24.27 10.71 -10.15
CA GLY A 171 -23.22 11.36 -10.93
C GLY A 171 -22.17 12.04 -10.06
N LEU A 172 -22.60 12.77 -9.02
CA LEU A 172 -21.70 13.37 -8.03
C LEU A 172 -20.92 12.29 -7.26
N ALA A 173 -21.57 11.20 -6.87
CA ALA A 173 -20.90 10.08 -6.20
C ALA A 173 -19.77 9.49 -7.07
N TRP A 174 -20.02 9.22 -8.36
CA TRP A 174 -18.98 8.76 -9.28
C TRP A 174 -17.88 9.81 -9.50
N LEU A 175 -18.25 11.07 -9.68
CA LEU A 175 -17.28 12.15 -9.85
C LEU A 175 -16.35 12.27 -8.63
N THR A 176 -16.88 12.13 -7.41
CA THR A 176 -16.04 12.17 -6.22
C THR A 176 -15.03 11.04 -6.17
N ILE A 177 -15.34 9.84 -6.66
CA ILE A 177 -14.37 8.73 -6.78
C ILE A 177 -13.26 9.10 -7.77
N MET A 178 -13.65 9.60 -8.94
CA MET A 178 -12.74 10.00 -10.03
C MET A 178 -11.79 11.14 -9.64
N VAL A 179 -12.18 11.97 -8.68
CA VAL A 179 -11.34 13.06 -8.19
C VAL A 179 -10.53 12.60 -6.98
N TYR A 180 -11.18 12.01 -5.98
CA TYR A 180 -10.57 11.64 -4.71
C TYR A 180 -9.44 10.63 -4.87
N VAL A 181 -9.67 9.55 -5.64
CA VAL A 181 -8.70 8.46 -5.76
C VAL A 181 -7.41 8.91 -6.47
N PRO A 182 -7.46 9.55 -7.65
CA PRO A 182 -6.26 10.09 -8.28
C PRO A 182 -5.61 11.17 -7.42
N PHE A 183 -6.38 12.08 -6.82
CA PHE A 183 -5.82 13.13 -5.97
C PHE A 183 -4.99 12.55 -4.81
N MET A 184 -5.54 11.59 -4.07
CA MET A 184 -4.85 10.96 -2.93
C MET A 184 -3.60 10.20 -3.36
N LEU A 185 -3.70 9.40 -4.42
CA LEU A 185 -2.57 8.57 -4.86
C LEU A 185 -1.48 9.37 -5.56
N LEU A 186 -1.84 10.37 -6.39
CA LEU A 186 -0.86 11.24 -7.05
C LEU A 186 -0.22 12.22 -6.07
N SER A 187 -0.95 12.73 -5.08
CA SER A 187 -0.36 13.56 -4.03
C SER A 187 0.62 12.77 -3.17
N TYR A 188 0.32 11.49 -2.88
CA TYR A 188 1.27 10.58 -2.25
C TYR A 188 2.52 10.39 -3.14
N LEU A 189 2.37 10.04 -4.41
CA LEU A 189 3.49 9.88 -5.34
C LEU A 189 4.34 11.13 -5.55
N ARG A 190 3.80 12.33 -5.34
CA ARG A 190 4.57 13.58 -5.41
C ARG A 190 5.41 13.82 -4.15
N ARG A 191 5.00 13.27 -3.01
CA ARG A 191 5.71 13.40 -1.73
C ARG A 191 6.86 12.41 -1.61
N ILE A 192 6.76 11.27 -2.28
CA ILE A 192 7.78 10.23 -2.27
C ILE A 192 8.48 10.17 -3.64
N HIS A 193 9.81 10.04 -3.68
CA HIS A 193 10.54 9.78 -4.94
C HIS A 193 10.32 8.31 -5.35
N ALA A 194 9.11 8.02 -5.82
CA ALA A 194 8.64 6.67 -6.06
C ALA A 194 9.42 5.97 -7.19
N ARG A 195 9.85 4.73 -6.93
CA ARG A 195 10.44 3.85 -7.95
C ARG A 195 9.49 3.68 -9.14
N PRO A 196 9.99 3.45 -10.37
CA PRO A 196 9.15 3.26 -11.56
C PRO A 196 8.06 2.20 -11.41
N ALA A 197 8.35 1.10 -10.69
CA ALA A 197 7.38 0.05 -10.39
C ALA A 197 6.19 0.57 -9.54
N VAL A 198 6.48 1.31 -8.46
CA VAL A 198 5.44 1.90 -7.58
C VAL A 198 4.57 2.88 -8.35
N ARG A 199 5.19 3.67 -9.22
CA ARG A 199 4.47 4.62 -10.08
C ARG A 199 3.53 3.91 -11.04
N ARG A 200 4.01 2.85 -11.71
CA ARG A 200 3.20 1.99 -12.59
C ARG A 200 2.01 1.39 -11.85
N ASP A 201 2.25 0.79 -10.69
CA ASP A 201 1.22 0.11 -9.90
C ASP A 201 0.15 1.12 -9.42
N THR A 202 0.58 2.31 -9.01
CA THR A 202 -0.34 3.39 -8.64
C THR A 202 -1.23 3.81 -9.81
N TYR A 203 -0.65 3.98 -11.01
CA TYR A 203 -1.45 4.29 -12.20
C TYR A 203 -2.40 3.16 -12.59
N MET A 204 -2.03 1.90 -12.39
CA MET A 204 -2.94 0.76 -12.59
C MET A 204 -4.11 0.78 -11.61
N ILE A 205 -3.89 1.14 -10.34
CA ILE A 205 -4.97 1.32 -9.35
C ILE A 205 -5.89 2.47 -9.77
N ILE A 206 -5.33 3.62 -10.14
CA ILE A 206 -6.10 4.77 -10.63
C ILE A 206 -6.94 4.37 -11.85
N LEU A 207 -6.32 3.73 -12.84
CA LEU A 207 -6.98 3.28 -14.06
C LEU A 207 -8.08 2.26 -13.75
N GLY A 208 -7.83 1.30 -12.87
CA GLY A 208 -8.81 0.28 -12.50
C GLY A 208 -10.02 0.87 -11.76
N VAL A 209 -9.80 1.73 -10.77
CA VAL A 209 -10.89 2.33 -9.97
C VAL A 209 -11.67 3.36 -10.78
N CYS A 210 -10.99 4.25 -11.50
CA CYS A 210 -11.65 5.23 -12.36
C CYS A 210 -12.34 4.54 -13.54
N GLY A 211 -11.66 3.60 -14.21
CA GLY A 211 -12.26 2.81 -15.28
C GLY A 211 -13.53 2.09 -14.83
N TYR A 212 -13.53 1.54 -13.61
CA TYR A 212 -14.71 0.89 -13.04
C TYR A 212 -15.88 1.85 -12.90
N ALA A 213 -15.67 3.03 -12.30
CA ALA A 213 -16.74 4.00 -12.13
C ALA A 213 -17.24 4.60 -13.48
N VAL A 214 -16.41 4.68 -14.53
CA VAL A 214 -16.90 5.00 -15.90
C VAL A 214 -17.74 3.87 -16.45
N ALA A 215 -17.25 2.62 -16.36
CA ALA A 215 -17.93 1.46 -16.90
C ALA A 215 -19.32 1.29 -16.26
N GLU A 216 -19.40 1.42 -14.94
CA GLU A 216 -20.65 1.36 -14.19
C GLU A 216 -21.64 2.43 -14.66
N PHE A 217 -21.21 3.69 -14.77
CA PHE A 217 -22.06 4.78 -15.29
C PHE A 217 -22.62 4.44 -16.69
N VAL A 218 -21.76 3.94 -17.58
CA VAL A 218 -22.15 3.61 -18.95
C VAL A 218 -23.15 2.46 -18.97
N VAL A 219 -22.84 1.35 -18.29
CA VAL A 219 -23.63 0.12 -18.33
C VAL A 219 -24.95 0.26 -17.57
N GLU A 220 -24.94 0.95 -16.44
CA GLU A 220 -26.09 1.02 -15.55
C GLU A 220 -27.01 2.20 -15.81
N ILE A 221 -26.49 3.31 -16.36
CA ILE A 221 -27.26 4.54 -16.59
C ILE A 221 -27.34 4.86 -18.07
N ALA A 222 -26.20 4.99 -18.76
CA ALA A 222 -26.20 5.49 -20.13
C ALA A 222 -26.89 4.52 -21.10
N LEU A 223 -26.56 3.23 -21.07
CA LEU A 223 -27.14 2.23 -21.98
C LEU A 223 -28.66 2.03 -21.75
N PRO A 224 -29.17 1.93 -20.50
CA PRO A 224 -30.61 1.82 -20.26
C PRO A 224 -31.44 3.03 -20.71
N LEU A 225 -30.87 4.24 -20.79
CA LEU A 225 -31.56 5.40 -21.37
C LEU A 225 -31.91 5.19 -22.86
N PHE A 226 -31.08 4.41 -23.57
CA PHE A 226 -31.26 4.05 -24.97
C PHE A 226 -31.87 2.65 -25.17
N ALA A 227 -32.39 2.04 -24.10
CA ALA A 227 -32.97 0.69 -24.12
C ALA A 227 -31.98 -0.43 -24.53
N ILE A 228 -30.67 -0.20 -24.35
CA ILE A 228 -29.59 -1.17 -24.65
C ILE A 228 -29.24 -1.95 -23.38
N ASP A 229 -29.25 -3.29 -23.47
CA ASP A 229 -28.80 -4.16 -22.37
C ASP A 229 -27.33 -4.54 -22.54
N GLY A 230 -26.45 -3.80 -21.86
CA GLY A 230 -25.01 -4.02 -21.86
C GLY A 230 -24.46 -4.76 -20.64
N ARG A 231 -25.32 -5.36 -19.79
CA ARG A 231 -24.89 -5.90 -18.48
C ARG A 231 -23.81 -6.97 -18.60
N ALA A 232 -24.00 -7.96 -19.48
CA ALA A 232 -23.04 -9.05 -19.66
C ALA A 232 -21.63 -8.59 -20.07
N PRO A 233 -21.45 -7.78 -21.14
CA PRO A 233 -20.12 -7.24 -21.47
C PRO A 233 -19.61 -6.23 -20.43
N GLY A 234 -20.49 -5.49 -19.76
CA GLY A 234 -20.14 -4.58 -18.65
C GLY A 234 -19.43 -5.30 -17.52
N PHE A 235 -19.99 -6.42 -17.05
CA PHE A 235 -19.38 -7.23 -16.00
C PHE A 235 -18.00 -7.77 -16.36
N VAL A 236 -17.79 -8.18 -17.61
CA VAL A 236 -16.47 -8.68 -18.05
C VAL A 236 -15.43 -7.56 -17.95
N LEU A 237 -15.80 -6.34 -18.37
CA LEU A 237 -14.95 -5.16 -18.27
C LEU A 237 -14.67 -4.79 -16.81
N GLU A 238 -15.68 -4.76 -15.95
CA GLU A 238 -15.55 -4.49 -14.52
C GLU A 238 -14.64 -5.50 -13.83
N MET A 239 -14.79 -6.80 -14.13
CA MET A 239 -13.91 -7.85 -13.60
C MET A 239 -12.46 -7.70 -14.07
N ALA A 240 -12.25 -7.29 -15.32
CA ALA A 240 -10.90 -7.01 -15.81
C ALA A 240 -10.26 -5.81 -15.06
N LEU A 241 -11.04 -4.76 -14.80
CA LEU A 241 -10.59 -3.57 -14.08
C LEU A 241 -10.28 -3.87 -12.61
N VAL A 242 -11.09 -4.69 -11.96
CA VAL A 242 -10.84 -5.16 -10.58
C VAL A 242 -9.62 -6.07 -10.54
N GLY A 243 -9.48 -6.95 -11.53
CA GLY A 243 -8.29 -7.76 -11.73
C GLY A 243 -7.02 -6.91 -11.89
N LEU A 244 -7.12 -5.78 -12.60
CA LEU A 244 -6.02 -4.81 -12.73
C LEU A 244 -5.65 -4.19 -11.38
N VAL A 245 -6.62 -3.75 -10.58
CA VAL A 245 -6.37 -3.22 -9.23
C VAL A 245 -5.74 -4.31 -8.35
N ALA A 246 -6.29 -5.53 -8.37
CA ALA A 246 -5.76 -6.65 -7.61
C ALA A 246 -4.33 -7.02 -8.05
N TYR A 247 -4.03 -6.98 -9.35
CA TYR A 247 -2.70 -7.19 -9.90
C TYR A 247 -1.70 -6.13 -9.41
N ALA A 248 -2.10 -4.86 -9.46
CA ALA A 248 -1.29 -3.75 -8.97
C ALA A 248 -1.01 -3.85 -7.46
N VAL A 249 -1.98 -4.36 -6.70
CA VAL A 249 -1.83 -4.62 -5.25
C VAL A 249 -1.05 -5.92 -4.97
N ARG A 250 -0.92 -6.83 -5.95
CA ARG A 250 -0.27 -8.15 -5.76
C ARG A 250 1.24 -8.02 -5.52
N GLU A 251 1.87 -7.03 -6.13
CA GLU A 251 3.32 -6.97 -6.22
C GLU A 251 3.92 -6.32 -4.97
N ARG A 252 5.05 -6.87 -4.52
CA ARG A 252 5.67 -6.52 -3.23
C ARG A 252 6.09 -5.04 -3.15
N GLY A 253 6.17 -4.32 -4.27
CA GLY A 253 6.64 -2.94 -4.35
C GLY A 253 5.66 -1.85 -3.87
N PHE A 254 4.35 -2.03 -3.98
CA PHE A 254 3.39 -0.97 -3.63
C PHE A 254 3.31 -0.69 -2.11
N LEU A 255 3.70 -1.67 -1.28
CA LEU A 255 3.65 -1.62 0.18
C LEU A 255 5.00 -1.99 0.81
N GLU A 256 6.10 -1.80 0.08
CA GLU A 256 7.47 -1.86 0.63
C GLU A 256 7.84 -0.52 1.25
N ASP A 257 7.12 -0.27 2.34
CA ASP A 257 7.34 0.64 3.48
C ASP A 257 8.73 0.50 4.13
N LEU A 258 9.72 -0.03 3.43
CA LEU A 258 10.95 -0.49 4.06
C LEU A 258 12.02 0.59 4.25
N LEU A 259 11.74 1.79 3.77
CA LEU A 259 12.59 2.98 3.92
C LEU A 259 11.75 4.20 4.28
N VAL A 260 10.63 4.04 5.00
CA VAL A 260 9.92 5.20 5.55
C VAL A 260 10.73 5.64 6.77
N PRO A 261 11.33 6.83 6.76
CA PRO A 261 12.10 7.33 7.87
C PRO A 261 11.20 7.48 9.09
N GLN A 262 11.50 6.77 10.17
CA GLN A 262 10.80 6.87 11.45
C GLN A 262 11.83 6.96 12.57
N ALA A 263 11.62 7.91 13.48
CA ALA A 263 12.39 8.00 14.72
C ALA A 263 11.89 6.96 15.72
N GLU A 264 12.80 6.34 16.49
CA GLU A 264 12.43 5.34 17.50
C GLU A 264 11.71 5.99 18.68
N ALA A 265 12.37 6.98 19.27
CA ALA A 265 11.92 7.75 20.42
C ALA A 265 12.56 9.14 20.42
N GLU A 266 11.97 10.08 21.16
CA GLU A 266 12.58 11.35 21.53
C GLU A 266 12.95 11.28 23.01
N LEU A 267 14.05 10.59 23.33
CA LEU A 267 14.61 10.70 24.68
C LEU A 267 14.96 12.17 24.94
N THR A 268 14.61 12.66 26.13
CA THR A 268 14.83 14.08 26.52
C THR A 268 16.25 14.35 27.03
N THR A 269 17.07 13.30 27.13
CA THR A 269 18.50 13.39 27.45
C THR A 269 19.30 13.92 26.26
N ALA A 270 20.51 14.42 26.50
CA ALA A 270 21.42 14.75 25.41
C ALA A 270 22.03 13.46 24.83
N PRO A 271 22.30 13.40 23.51
CA PRO A 271 23.07 12.32 22.89
C PRO A 271 24.41 12.11 23.60
N THR A 272 24.81 10.86 23.73
CA THR A 272 26.09 10.47 24.34
C THR A 272 27.27 10.75 23.41
N TYR A 273 27.06 10.60 22.09
CA TYR A 273 28.10 10.78 21.08
C TYR A 273 27.95 12.12 20.36
N ASP A 274 29.01 12.92 20.35
CA ASP A 274 29.07 14.18 19.60
C ASP A 274 29.70 13.96 18.22
N ILE A 275 28.85 13.63 17.25
CA ILE A 275 29.25 13.40 15.85
C ILE A 275 28.64 14.50 14.97
N LYS A 276 29.47 15.10 14.12
CA LYS A 276 29.03 16.17 13.22
C LYS A 276 28.20 15.59 12.07
N ARG A 277 27.15 16.33 11.71
CA ARG A 277 26.30 16.02 10.56
C ARG A 277 26.97 16.38 9.23
N GLY A 278 26.46 15.84 8.14
CA GLY A 278 26.96 16.08 6.78
C GLY A 278 28.24 15.33 6.46
N LEU A 279 28.60 14.30 7.24
CA LEU A 279 29.86 13.58 7.13
C LEU A 279 29.66 12.06 7.11
N THR A 280 30.54 11.40 6.36
CA THR A 280 30.68 9.94 6.34
C THR A 280 31.82 9.51 7.27
N TYR A 281 31.54 8.55 8.14
CA TYR A 281 32.47 8.05 9.15
C TYR A 281 32.80 6.58 8.89
N LEU A 282 34.10 6.28 8.84
CA LEU A 282 34.61 4.93 8.88
C LEU A 282 35.00 4.60 10.32
N VAL A 283 34.26 3.67 10.93
CA VAL A 283 34.49 3.22 12.31
C VAL A 283 35.40 2.00 12.26
N LEU A 284 36.62 2.14 12.79
CA LEU A 284 37.63 1.08 12.72
C LEU A 284 37.38 0.03 13.80
N GLU A 285 36.65 -1.03 13.46
CA GLU A 285 36.28 -2.11 14.38
C GLU A 285 36.13 -3.46 13.68
N GLN A 286 36.36 -4.56 14.41
CA GLN A 286 36.22 -5.92 13.86
C GLN A 286 34.77 -6.43 13.89
N SER A 287 34.04 -6.09 14.95
CA SER A 287 32.60 -6.30 15.07
C SER A 287 31.93 -4.93 15.14
N PRO A 288 30.76 -4.72 14.51
CA PRO A 288 30.14 -3.40 14.37
C PRO A 288 29.49 -2.86 15.66
N GLU A 289 29.92 -3.34 16.84
CA GLU A 289 29.25 -3.07 18.12
C GLU A 289 29.24 -1.57 18.45
N HIS A 290 30.37 -0.89 18.25
CA HIS A 290 30.47 0.54 18.54
C HIS A 290 29.65 1.37 17.57
N SER A 291 29.68 1.03 16.27
CA SER A 291 28.82 1.69 15.28
C SER A 291 27.33 1.53 15.59
N PHE A 292 26.92 0.36 16.09
CA PHE A 292 25.53 0.14 16.50
C PHE A 292 25.16 0.95 17.76
N GLU A 293 26.08 1.12 18.71
CA GLU A 293 25.85 1.97 19.89
C GLU A 293 25.66 3.44 19.51
N ILE A 294 26.55 3.97 18.66
CA ILE A 294 26.45 5.32 18.10
C ILE A 294 25.12 5.47 17.36
N PHE A 295 24.82 4.55 16.45
CA PHE A 295 23.59 4.58 15.66
C PHE A 295 22.34 4.58 16.55
N ARG A 296 22.30 3.70 17.56
CA ARG A 296 21.19 3.62 18.52
C ARG A 296 21.00 4.94 19.29
N ASP A 297 22.08 5.56 19.73
CA ASP A 297 22.03 6.84 20.44
C ASP A 297 21.35 7.90 19.59
N PHE A 298 21.71 8.05 18.32
CA PHE A 298 21.03 9.01 17.42
C PHE A 298 19.55 8.72 17.21
N VAL A 299 19.18 7.47 16.88
CA VAL A 299 17.79 7.13 16.53
C VAL A 299 16.83 7.18 17.72
N THR A 300 17.36 7.04 18.94
CA THR A 300 16.61 7.17 20.20
C THR A 300 16.51 8.63 20.68
N HIS A 301 17.25 9.55 20.06
CA HIS A 301 17.18 10.99 20.29
C HIS A 301 16.55 11.74 19.09
N GLY A 302 15.61 11.09 18.39
CA GLY A 302 14.79 11.74 17.35
C GLY A 302 15.31 11.63 15.91
N ALA A 303 16.55 11.17 15.69
CA ALA A 303 17.06 10.99 14.33
C ALA A 303 16.35 9.83 13.60
N GLN A 304 16.21 9.97 12.28
CA GLN A 304 15.61 8.91 11.47
C GLN A 304 16.69 7.93 10.99
N GLY A 305 16.60 6.67 11.41
CA GLY A 305 17.64 5.67 11.17
C GLY A 305 17.40 4.74 9.98
N LEU A 306 18.44 4.37 9.25
CA LEU A 306 18.46 3.20 8.35
C LEU A 306 19.63 2.29 8.73
N CYS A 307 19.36 1.02 9.00
CA CYS A 307 20.40 0.03 9.23
C CYS A 307 20.48 -0.95 8.05
N ILE A 308 21.63 -1.02 7.38
CA ILE A 308 21.97 -2.07 6.43
C ILE A 308 23.02 -2.94 7.10
N THR A 309 22.75 -4.24 7.27
CA THR A 309 23.65 -5.13 8.05
C THR A 309 23.69 -6.54 7.47
N ARG A 310 24.77 -7.27 7.71
CA ARG A 310 24.86 -8.71 7.43
C ARG A 310 24.16 -9.57 8.49
N LYS A 311 23.82 -9.01 9.65
CA LYS A 311 23.09 -9.70 10.71
C LYS A 311 21.61 -9.78 10.35
N ALA A 312 20.95 -10.85 10.79
CA ALA A 312 19.52 -11.02 10.56
C ALA A 312 18.73 -9.90 11.26
N PRO A 313 17.75 -9.25 10.61
CA PRO A 313 17.06 -8.08 11.17
C PRO A 313 16.46 -8.32 12.56
N LYS A 314 15.85 -9.50 12.80
CA LYS A 314 15.27 -9.85 14.11
C LYS A 314 16.30 -9.79 15.24
N VAL A 315 17.52 -10.28 14.99
CA VAL A 315 18.60 -10.29 15.98
C VAL A 315 19.01 -8.86 16.31
N VAL A 316 19.13 -8.00 15.30
CA VAL A 316 19.50 -6.59 15.49
C VAL A 316 18.41 -5.83 16.25
N MET A 317 17.14 -6.03 15.88
CA MET A 317 16.00 -5.41 16.58
C MET A 317 15.97 -5.80 18.06
N GLU A 318 16.12 -7.09 18.37
CA GLU A 318 16.14 -7.61 19.75
C GLU A 318 17.37 -7.13 20.54
N GLN A 319 18.56 -7.13 19.92
CA GLN A 319 19.80 -6.77 20.59
C GLN A 319 19.88 -5.27 20.93
N TYR A 320 19.39 -4.40 20.04
CA TYR A 320 19.55 -2.95 20.18
C TYR A 320 18.25 -2.19 20.50
N GLY A 321 17.12 -2.90 20.62
CA GLY A 321 15.83 -2.29 20.96
C GLY A 321 15.27 -1.39 19.85
N LEU A 322 15.53 -1.73 18.58
CA LEU A 322 15.10 -0.97 17.41
C LEU A 322 13.76 -1.52 16.91
N GLU A 323 12.65 -0.86 17.25
CA GLU A 323 11.30 -1.32 16.89
C GLU A 323 10.80 -0.73 15.57
N LYS A 324 11.10 0.54 15.31
CA LYS A 324 10.59 1.33 14.18
C LYS A 324 11.61 1.51 13.05
N THR A 325 12.89 1.43 13.37
CA THR A 325 14.00 1.67 12.45
C THR A 325 13.96 0.65 11.31
N PRO A 326 13.95 1.08 10.04
CA PRO A 326 14.11 0.16 8.92
C PRO A 326 15.48 -0.54 8.96
N ILE A 327 15.44 -1.89 8.97
CA ILE A 327 16.64 -2.73 8.90
C ILE A 327 16.60 -3.57 7.61
N LEU A 328 17.61 -3.38 6.75
CA LEU A 328 17.86 -4.13 5.53
C LEU A 328 18.96 -5.17 5.76
N TRP A 329 18.64 -6.41 5.44
CA TRP A 329 19.59 -7.52 5.50
C TRP A 329 20.40 -7.62 4.21
N LEU A 330 21.69 -7.35 4.28
CA LEU A 330 22.63 -7.51 3.18
C LEU A 330 22.95 -8.99 2.97
N SER A 331 22.34 -9.61 1.96
CA SER A 331 22.42 -11.06 1.74
C SER A 331 22.28 -11.44 0.26
N ARG A 332 23.07 -12.42 -0.18
CA ARG A 332 22.93 -13.03 -1.52
C ARG A 332 21.61 -13.78 -1.72
N VAL A 333 21.08 -14.37 -0.65
CA VAL A 333 19.85 -15.17 -0.70
C VAL A 333 18.65 -14.28 -0.36
N ALA A 334 18.64 -13.06 -0.92
CA ALA A 334 17.62 -12.04 -0.72
C ALA A 334 16.24 -12.55 -1.18
N THR A 335 15.61 -13.33 -0.31
CA THR A 335 14.31 -13.99 -0.48
C THR A 335 13.27 -13.36 0.45
N GLN A 336 13.74 -12.62 1.46
CA GLN A 336 12.94 -11.92 2.45
C GLN A 336 12.69 -10.46 2.05
N LYS A 337 11.55 -9.92 2.47
CA LYS A 337 11.10 -8.54 2.15
C LYS A 337 12.09 -7.45 2.63
N ASN A 338 12.83 -7.72 3.71
CA ASN A 338 13.80 -6.82 4.32
C ASN A 338 15.24 -7.20 3.92
N SER A 339 15.50 -7.45 2.64
CA SER A 339 16.84 -7.85 2.21
C SER A 339 17.26 -7.16 0.93
N ILE A 340 18.57 -6.93 0.83
CA ILE A 340 19.21 -6.28 -0.29
C ILE A 340 20.40 -7.13 -0.73
N ARG A 341 20.56 -7.27 -2.06
CA ARG A 341 21.70 -8.00 -2.61
C ARG A 341 22.94 -7.12 -2.58
N PRO A 342 24.12 -7.68 -2.25
CA PRO A 342 25.37 -6.92 -2.23
C PRO A 342 25.87 -6.54 -3.62
N SER A 343 25.37 -7.20 -4.66
CA SER A 343 25.75 -6.95 -6.06
C SER A 343 24.50 -6.83 -6.94
N PRO A 344 24.45 -5.85 -7.86
CA PRO A 344 25.49 -4.83 -8.04
C PRO A 344 25.41 -3.74 -6.93
N PRO A 345 26.48 -2.99 -6.65
CA PRO A 345 26.59 -2.12 -5.47
C PRO A 345 25.53 -1.00 -5.45
N GLU A 346 25.04 -0.59 -6.62
CA GLU A 346 24.02 0.45 -6.81
C GLU A 346 22.71 0.10 -6.09
N ASN A 347 22.44 -1.18 -5.82
CA ASN A 347 21.31 -1.56 -4.98
C ASN A 347 21.37 -0.87 -3.61
N VAL A 348 22.56 -0.85 -3.00
CA VAL A 348 22.81 -0.24 -1.68
C VAL A 348 22.79 1.27 -1.80
N ALA A 349 23.42 1.83 -2.82
CA ALA A 349 23.36 3.27 -3.09
C ALA A 349 21.92 3.77 -3.16
N LEU A 350 21.10 3.16 -4.03
CA LEU A 350 19.68 3.52 -4.19
C LEU A 350 18.87 3.43 -2.90
N ALA A 351 19.20 2.50 -2.00
CA ALA A 351 18.52 2.38 -0.72
C ALA A 351 18.91 3.52 0.23
N VAL A 352 20.19 3.84 0.31
CA VAL A 352 20.72 4.91 1.16
C VAL A 352 20.30 6.28 0.63
N GLU A 353 20.47 6.55 -0.67
CA GLU A 353 20.07 7.80 -1.33
C GLU A 353 18.57 8.08 -1.17
N HIS A 354 17.73 7.06 -1.41
CA HIS A 354 16.29 7.20 -1.22
C HIS A 354 15.95 7.55 0.23
N PHE A 355 16.58 6.88 1.19
CA PHE A 355 16.33 7.11 2.61
C PHE A 355 16.75 8.51 3.04
N ILE A 356 17.97 8.92 2.65
CA ILE A 356 18.52 10.24 2.95
C ILE A 356 17.68 11.35 2.30
N GLY A 357 17.24 11.17 1.05
CA GLY A 357 16.49 12.19 0.32
C GLY A 357 15.06 12.42 0.82
N VAL A 358 14.49 11.49 1.59
CA VAL A 358 13.15 11.63 2.19
C VAL A 358 13.16 11.82 3.70
N GLY A 359 14.28 11.49 4.36
CA GLY A 359 14.44 11.62 5.81
C GLY A 359 14.87 13.01 6.25
N ARG A 360 14.55 13.33 7.50
CA ARG A 360 15.04 14.51 8.24
C ARG A 360 16.02 14.02 9.28
N GLU A 361 17.14 14.73 9.39
CA GLU A 361 18.19 14.38 10.35
C GLU A 361 18.58 12.89 10.26
N SER A 362 18.69 12.40 9.02
CA SER A 362 18.90 10.98 8.72
C SER A 362 20.25 10.47 9.21
N VAL A 363 20.26 9.27 9.78
CA VAL A 363 21.47 8.54 10.17
C VAL A 363 21.41 7.15 9.54
N VAL A 364 22.47 6.77 8.85
CA VAL A 364 22.56 5.49 8.13
C VAL A 364 23.73 4.70 8.67
N LEU A 365 23.49 3.43 9.00
CA LEU A 365 24.52 2.46 9.34
C LEU A 365 24.65 1.45 8.20
N LEU A 366 25.84 1.37 7.58
CA LEU A 366 26.17 0.42 6.52
C LEU A 366 27.19 -0.61 7.03
N ASP A 367 26.69 -1.65 7.71
CA ASP A 367 27.47 -2.80 8.15
C ASP A 367 27.59 -3.86 7.05
N GLY A 368 28.75 -3.89 6.39
CA GLY A 368 29.08 -4.89 5.37
C GLY A 368 29.94 -4.38 4.23
N LEU A 369 30.78 -3.35 4.45
CA LEU A 369 31.68 -2.81 3.42
C LEU A 369 32.56 -3.90 2.81
N GLU A 370 33.19 -4.76 3.63
CA GLU A 370 34.04 -5.85 3.17
C GLU A 370 33.25 -6.88 2.36
N TYR A 371 31.96 -7.04 2.68
CA TYR A 371 31.09 -7.93 1.94
C TYR A 371 30.68 -7.36 0.58
N LEU A 372 30.52 -6.04 0.47
CA LEU A 372 30.36 -5.36 -0.81
C LEU A 372 31.62 -5.49 -1.66
N ILE A 373 32.80 -5.26 -1.09
CA ILE A 373 34.09 -5.43 -1.77
C ILE A 373 34.32 -6.89 -2.19
N ALA A 374 33.91 -7.86 -1.38
CA ALA A 374 34.07 -9.28 -1.74
C ALA A 374 33.13 -9.75 -2.87
N HIS A 375 32.05 -9.02 -3.15
CA HIS A 375 31.04 -9.39 -4.16
C HIS A 375 31.04 -8.49 -5.40
N ASN A 376 31.85 -7.44 -5.42
CA ASN A 376 32.01 -6.49 -6.52
C ASN A 376 33.50 -6.17 -6.66
N ASP A 377 33.90 -5.38 -7.65
CA ASP A 377 35.25 -4.83 -7.66
C ASP A 377 35.36 -3.62 -6.72
N PHE A 378 36.56 -3.39 -6.16
CA PHE A 378 36.80 -2.29 -5.22
C PHE A 378 36.50 -0.92 -5.84
N GLN A 379 36.75 -0.72 -7.14
CA GLN A 379 36.53 0.57 -7.80
C GLN A 379 35.04 0.92 -7.84
N SER A 380 34.17 -0.05 -8.13
CA SER A 380 32.72 0.13 -8.07
C SER A 380 32.21 0.46 -6.66
N VAL A 381 32.78 -0.15 -5.62
CA VAL A 381 32.43 0.18 -4.22
C VAL A 381 32.95 1.55 -3.81
N LEU A 382 34.15 1.94 -4.26
CA LEU A 382 34.71 3.26 -4.01
C LEU A 382 33.88 4.35 -4.72
N ALA A 383 33.46 4.13 -5.96
CA ALA A 383 32.55 5.01 -6.68
C ALA A 383 31.23 5.20 -5.92
N LEU A 384 30.62 4.10 -5.46
CA LEU A 384 29.44 4.17 -4.59
C LEU A 384 29.70 5.00 -3.33
N LEU A 385 30.87 4.87 -2.70
CA LEU A 385 31.19 5.63 -1.51
C LEU A 385 31.32 7.14 -1.81
N HIS A 386 31.90 7.52 -2.95
CA HIS A 386 31.96 8.92 -3.39
C HIS A 386 30.54 9.49 -3.55
N ASP A 387 29.68 8.78 -4.28
CA ASP A 387 28.28 9.20 -4.51
C ASP A 387 27.52 9.35 -3.18
N LEU A 388 27.69 8.39 -2.27
CA LEU A 388 27.07 8.45 -0.94
C LEU A 388 27.60 9.61 -0.11
N ASN A 389 28.90 9.89 -0.15
CA ASN A 389 29.50 10.97 0.63
C ASN A 389 28.98 12.35 0.17
N GLU A 390 28.84 12.56 -1.14
CA GLU A 390 28.22 13.77 -1.68
C GLU A 390 26.77 13.93 -1.21
N ASN A 391 25.97 12.86 -1.31
CA ASN A 391 24.57 12.87 -0.86
C ASN A 391 24.43 13.12 0.65
N VAL A 392 25.30 12.53 1.46
CA VAL A 392 25.35 12.72 2.91
C VAL A 392 25.65 14.19 3.25
N SER A 393 26.60 14.81 2.56
CA SER A 393 26.95 16.22 2.74
C SER A 393 25.81 17.16 2.35
N LEU A 394 25.16 16.93 1.20
CA LEU A 394 24.06 17.77 0.70
C LEU A 394 22.81 17.73 1.58
N SER A 395 22.59 16.63 2.30
CA SER A 395 21.39 16.38 3.10
C SER A 395 21.57 16.58 4.60
N ASP A 396 22.78 16.97 5.04
CA ASP A 396 23.16 17.05 6.45
C ASP A 396 22.89 15.73 7.21
N SER A 397 23.10 14.60 6.53
CA SER A 397 22.93 13.25 7.09
C SER A 397 24.21 12.74 7.73
N ILE A 398 24.14 11.61 8.44
CA ILE A 398 25.32 10.89 8.94
C ILE A 398 25.34 9.51 8.30
N LEU A 399 26.49 9.09 7.78
CA LEU A 399 26.73 7.72 7.31
C LEU A 399 27.82 7.07 8.15
N LEU A 400 27.50 5.98 8.84
CA LEU A 400 28.42 5.18 9.65
C LEU A 400 28.75 3.88 8.89
N ILE A 401 30.04 3.63 8.71
CA ILE A 401 30.55 2.44 8.01
C ILE A 401 31.55 1.73 8.94
N PRO A 402 31.15 0.68 9.67
CA PRO A 402 32.10 -0.17 10.36
C PRO A 402 32.98 -0.90 9.34
N ALA A 403 34.29 -0.92 9.58
CA ALA A 403 35.23 -1.66 8.77
C ALA A 403 36.47 -2.12 9.56
N ASP A 404 36.92 -3.35 9.29
CA ASP A 404 38.22 -3.83 9.79
C ASP A 404 39.34 -3.37 8.85
N SER A 405 40.25 -2.52 9.34
CA SER A 405 41.40 -2.05 8.58
C SER A 405 42.32 -3.18 8.11
N ASN A 406 42.31 -4.33 8.79
CA ASN A 406 43.12 -5.49 8.41
C ASN A 406 42.51 -6.32 7.27
N ALA A 407 41.23 -6.10 6.97
CA ALA A 407 40.54 -6.77 5.86
C ALA A 407 40.77 -6.09 4.50
N LEU A 408 41.38 -4.90 4.51
CA LEU A 408 41.68 -4.09 3.32
C LEU A 408 43.19 -4.09 3.06
N ASN A 409 43.59 -4.03 1.79
CA ASN A 409 45.00 -3.79 1.48
C ASN A 409 45.39 -2.32 1.71
N GLU A 410 46.68 -2.03 1.83
CA GLU A 410 47.17 -0.67 2.15
C GLU A 410 46.68 0.39 1.16
N LYS A 411 46.60 0.03 -0.13
CA LYS A 411 46.16 0.95 -1.18
C LYS A 411 44.65 1.24 -1.07
N GLU A 412 43.83 0.22 -0.88
CA GLU A 412 42.39 0.33 -0.69
C GLU A 412 42.05 1.16 0.56
N TYR A 413 42.73 0.87 1.67
CA TYR A 413 42.57 1.62 2.91
C TYR A 413 42.96 3.09 2.74
N ALA A 414 44.08 3.37 2.07
CA ALA A 414 44.53 4.73 1.81
C ALA A 414 43.57 5.52 0.91
N LEU A 415 42.89 4.86 -0.04
CA LEU A 415 41.86 5.47 -0.87
C LEU A 415 40.59 5.76 -0.06
N LEU A 416 40.08 4.79 0.69
CA LEU A 416 38.89 4.97 1.53
C LEU A 416 39.08 6.08 2.56
N ARG A 417 40.22 6.09 3.24
CA ARG A 417 40.54 7.07 4.29
C ARG A 417 40.58 8.52 3.78
N ARG A 418 40.76 8.76 2.48
CA ARG A 418 40.74 10.11 1.92
C ARG A 418 39.33 10.68 1.78
N GLU A 419 38.32 9.81 1.75
CA GLU A 419 36.93 10.20 1.50
C GLU A 419 36.11 10.39 2.77
N VAL A 420 36.58 9.84 3.90
CA VAL A 420 35.78 9.67 5.12
C VAL A 420 36.53 10.12 6.37
N GLU A 421 35.78 10.50 7.39
CA GLU A 421 36.30 10.77 8.73
C GLU A 421 36.50 9.46 9.50
N ILE A 422 37.58 9.38 10.28
CA ILE A 422 37.92 8.16 11.02
C ILE A 422 37.45 8.25 12.47
N ILE A 423 36.69 7.24 12.91
CA ILE A 423 36.38 7.02 14.33
C ILE A 423 37.13 5.78 14.80
N GLN A 424 37.88 5.93 15.90
CA GLN A 424 38.44 4.80 16.62
C GLN A 424 37.55 4.49 17.83
N PRO A 425 37.11 3.23 18.03
CA PRO A 425 36.40 2.84 19.24
C PRO A 425 37.27 3.15 20.47
N PRO A 426 36.67 3.52 21.61
CA PRO A 426 37.41 3.69 22.85
C PRO A 426 38.16 2.39 23.16
N GLY A 427 39.49 2.48 23.29
CA GLY A 427 40.33 1.31 23.56
C GLY A 427 39.81 0.51 24.75
N THR A 428 39.86 -0.82 24.67
CA THR A 428 39.30 -1.81 25.59
C THR A 428 39.76 -1.65 27.05
N THR A 429 39.27 -0.60 27.71
CA THR A 429 39.08 -0.57 29.15
C THR A 429 37.60 -0.78 29.35
N LYS A 430 37.22 -1.93 29.92
CA LYS A 430 35.84 -2.22 30.33
C LYS A 430 35.36 -1.07 31.22
N VAL A 431 34.68 -0.09 30.65
CA VAL A 431 33.89 0.86 31.41
C VAL A 431 32.65 0.09 31.81
N SER A 432 32.59 -0.32 33.08
CA SER A 432 31.36 -0.88 33.65
C SER A 432 30.20 0.07 33.36
N PRO A 433 29.05 -0.42 32.86
CA PRO A 433 27.91 0.43 32.59
C PRO A 433 27.52 1.14 33.90
N ARG A 434 27.49 2.47 33.87
CA ARG A 434 27.18 3.30 35.04
C ARG A 434 25.68 3.38 35.35
N VAL A 435 24.86 2.58 34.65
CA VAL A 435 23.43 2.43 34.94
C VAL A 435 23.08 0.96 34.81
N GLU A 436 22.88 0.32 35.96
CA GLU A 436 22.22 -0.97 36.05
C GLU A 436 20.73 -0.72 35.84
N LEU A 437 20.22 -0.96 34.62
CA LEU A 437 18.78 -0.97 34.37
C LEU A 437 18.20 -2.15 35.16
N GLU A 438 17.51 -1.86 36.26
CA GLU A 438 16.64 -2.84 36.93
C GLU A 438 15.54 -3.27 35.95
N VAL A 439 15.81 -4.35 35.22
CA VAL A 439 14.77 -5.08 34.51
C VAL A 439 13.89 -5.75 35.56
N THR A 440 12.75 -5.14 35.85
CA THR A 440 11.71 -5.73 36.69
C THR A 440 11.25 -7.02 36.01
N LYS A 441 11.72 -8.18 36.50
CA LYS A 441 11.26 -9.49 36.04
C LYS A 441 9.75 -9.58 36.24
N ALA A 442 9.01 -9.66 35.14
CA ALA A 442 7.58 -9.98 35.17
C ALA A 442 7.37 -11.31 35.93
N VAL A 443 6.64 -11.21 37.03
CA VAL A 443 6.23 -12.35 37.85
C VAL A 443 5.36 -13.27 36.99
N LYS A 444 5.88 -14.46 36.67
CA LYS A 444 5.07 -15.60 36.24
C LYS A 444 4.08 -15.93 37.35
N LYS A 445 2.83 -15.47 37.22
CA LYS A 445 1.72 -16.05 37.98
C LYS A 445 1.38 -17.38 37.35
N GLY A 446 1.77 -18.46 38.03
CA GLY A 446 1.23 -19.79 37.77
C GLY A 446 -0.16 -19.92 38.38
N ARG A 447 -1.14 -20.27 37.56
CA ARG A 447 -1.94 -21.50 37.66
C ARG A 447 -2.83 -21.63 36.44
#